data_AF-A0A0U5JCJ2-F1
#
_entry.id   AF-A0A0U5JCJ2-F1
#
_cell.length_a   1.000
_cell.length_b   1.000
_cell.length_c   1.000
_cell.angle_alpha   90.00
_cell.angle_beta   90.00
_cell.angle_gamma   90.00
#
_symmetry.space_group_name_H-M   'P 1'
#
loop_
_entity.id
_entity.type
_entity.pdbx_description
1 polymer ?
#
loop_
_entity_poly.entity_id
_entity_poly.type
_entity_poly.pdbx_seq_one_letter_code
_entity_poly.pdbx_strand_id
1 'polypeptide(L)'
;MTKDTKDTKKNSAFMRPVQVSETLAEIVGNGPMPRTEVTKRVWDYIKKHKLQDQTNKRNINPDAKLAKVLGSNQSIDMFKMTSKIAKHLKEPEMSGSKH
;
A
#
# COMPACT_ATOMS: atom_id res chain seq x y z
N MET A 1 -29.32 1.78 32.84
CA MET A 1 -28.13 1.35 32.09
C MET A 1 -28.41 1.54 30.60
N THR A 2 -27.93 2.62 29.99
CA THR A 2 -27.90 2.74 28.52
C THR A 2 -26.53 3.26 28.13
N LYS A 3 -25.71 2.38 27.53
CA LYS A 3 -24.46 2.75 26.86
C LYS A 3 -24.82 2.95 25.38
N ASP A 4 -25.13 4.18 25.01
CA ASP A 4 -25.28 4.54 23.61
C ASP A 4 -23.89 4.66 22.96
N THR A 5 -23.73 3.89 21.90
CA THR A 5 -22.53 3.68 21.11
C THR A 5 -22.07 4.97 20.44
N LYS A 6 -20.82 5.34 20.70
CA LYS A 6 -20.17 6.54 20.18
C LYS A 6 -19.92 6.40 18.67
N ASP A 7 -20.68 7.16 17.90
CA ASP A 7 -20.64 7.25 16.44
C ASP A 7 -19.24 7.32 15.83
N THR A 8 -19.03 6.41 14.90
CA THR A 8 -17.85 6.16 14.08
C THR A 8 -17.60 7.27 13.05
N LYS A 9 -17.00 8.39 13.46
CA LYS A 9 -16.65 9.50 12.52
C LYS A 9 -15.16 9.64 12.18
N LYS A 10 -14.33 8.62 12.46
CA LYS A 10 -12.87 8.67 12.20
C LYS A 10 -12.31 7.59 11.27
N ASN A 11 -13.13 6.65 10.76
CA ASN A 11 -12.67 5.51 9.95
C ASN A 11 -12.75 5.71 8.42
N SER A 12 -13.27 6.84 7.94
CA SER A 12 -13.53 7.02 6.50
C SER A 12 -12.24 7.09 5.67
N ALA A 13 -11.22 7.82 6.12
CA ALA A 13 -10.04 8.14 5.30
C ALA A 13 -9.15 6.93 4.95
N PHE A 14 -9.04 5.94 5.85
CA PHE A 14 -8.21 4.76 5.64
C PHE A 14 -8.89 3.68 4.78
N MET A 15 -10.23 3.68 4.78
CA MET A 15 -11.05 2.79 3.97
C MET A 15 -11.34 3.38 2.58
N ARG A 16 -10.93 4.63 2.32
CA ARG A 16 -11.09 5.25 0.99
C ARG A 16 -10.34 4.41 -0.05
N PRO A 17 -11.06 3.92 -1.09
CA PRO A 17 -10.43 3.18 -2.16
C PRO A 17 -9.52 4.13 -2.96
N VAL A 18 -8.34 3.64 -3.33
CA VAL A 18 -7.35 4.38 -4.13
C VAL A 18 -7.14 3.68 -5.45
N GLN A 19 -6.94 4.46 -6.51
CA GLN A 19 -6.49 3.94 -7.78
C GLN A 19 -5.01 3.55 -7.68
N VAL A 20 -4.69 2.40 -8.26
CA VAL A 20 -3.36 1.81 -8.29
C VAL A 20 -2.77 2.04 -9.68
N SER A 21 -1.51 2.48 -9.76
CA SER A 21 -0.80 2.56 -11.04
C SER A 21 -0.64 1.19 -11.69
N GLU A 22 -0.54 1.12 -13.01
CA GLU A 22 -0.32 -0.13 -13.76
C GLU A 22 0.85 -0.96 -13.22
N THR A 23 1.99 -0.32 -12.92
CA THR A 23 3.18 -1.02 -12.40
C THR A 23 2.92 -1.69 -11.05
N LEU A 24 2.19 -1.02 -10.14
CA LEU A 24 1.84 -1.62 -8.84
C LEU A 24 0.72 -2.66 -9.00
N ALA A 25 -0.16 -2.50 -9.99
CA ALA A 25 -1.21 -3.47 -10.29
C ALA A 25 -0.67 -4.83 -10.74
N GLU A 26 0.55 -4.91 -11.28
CA GLU A 26 1.24 -6.19 -11.55
C GLU A 26 1.48 -7.03 -10.27
N ILE A 27 1.52 -6.38 -9.10
CA ILE A 27 1.76 -7.00 -7.79
C ILE A 27 0.47 -7.17 -7.01
N VAL A 28 -0.33 -6.11 -6.91
CA VAL A 28 -1.53 -6.08 -6.06
C VAL A 28 -2.83 -6.31 -6.82
N GLY A 29 -2.79 -6.41 -8.14
CA GLY A 29 -3.99 -6.41 -9.00
C GLY A 29 -4.55 -5.02 -9.25
N ASN A 30 -5.50 -4.93 -10.17
CA ASN A 30 -6.14 -3.66 -10.54
C ASN A 30 -6.97 -3.10 -9.37
N GLY A 31 -6.90 -1.79 -9.18
CA GLY A 31 -7.75 -1.04 -8.26
C GLY A 31 -9.10 -0.65 -8.88
N PRO A 32 -9.93 0.13 -8.16
CA PRO A 32 -9.58 0.81 -6.92
C PRO A 32 -9.76 -0.09 -5.68
N MET A 33 -8.87 0.05 -4.68
CA MET A 33 -8.91 -0.74 -3.44
C MET A 33 -8.40 0.08 -2.23
N PRO A 34 -8.75 -0.26 -0.98
CA PRO A 34 -8.27 0.46 0.20
C PRO A 34 -6.74 0.44 0.34
N ARG A 35 -6.14 1.51 0.90
CA ARG A 35 -4.68 1.58 1.14
C ARG A 35 -4.16 0.43 2.02
N THR A 36 -4.98 -0.01 2.97
CA THR A 36 -4.66 -1.16 3.85
C THR A 36 -4.58 -2.46 3.06
N GLU A 37 -5.47 -2.65 2.09
CA GLU A 37 -5.47 -3.80 1.20
C GLU A 37 -4.27 -3.80 0.26
N VAL A 38 -3.92 -2.65 -0.33
CA VAL A 38 -2.67 -2.51 -1.13
C VAL A 38 -1.46 -2.96 -0.31
N THR A 39 -1.31 -2.41 0.90
CA THR A 39 -0.17 -2.72 1.77
C THR A 39 -0.11 -4.21 2.10
N LYS A 40 -1.26 -4.83 2.41
CA LYS A 40 -1.35 -6.27 2.67
C LYS A 40 -0.91 -7.09 1.46
N ARG A 41 -1.43 -6.78 0.27
CA ARG A 41 -1.11 -7.51 -0.96
C ARG A 41 0.38 -7.40 -1.33
N VAL A 42 1.02 -6.25 -1.11
CA VAL A 42 2.48 -6.12 -1.30
C VAL A 42 3.24 -7.00 -0.30
N TRP A 43 2.83 -7.06 0.97
CA TRP A 43 3.47 -7.95 1.94
C TRP A 43 3.30 -9.43 1.61
N ASP A 44 2.11 -9.81 1.14
CA ASP A 44 1.84 -11.19 0.70
C ASP A 44 2.75 -11.55 -0.48
N TYR A 45 2.95 -10.63 -1.43
CA TYR A 45 3.91 -10.79 -2.52
C TYR A 45 5.35 -10.97 -1.99
N ILE A 46 5.82 -10.07 -1.13
CA ILE A 46 7.17 -10.13 -0.54
C ILE A 46 7.42 -11.48 0.14
N LYS A 47 6.45 -11.98 0.91
CA LYS A 47 6.56 -13.27 1.60
C LYS A 47 6.54 -14.45 0.63
N LYS A 48 5.60 -14.46 -0.31
CA LYS A 48 5.46 -15.51 -1.34
C LYS A 48 6.74 -15.66 -2.18
N HIS A 49 7.39 -14.53 -2.47
CA HIS A 49 8.61 -14.48 -3.28
C HIS A 49 9.90 -14.50 -2.44
N LYS A 50 9.80 -14.67 -1.11
CA LYS A 50 10.94 -14.70 -0.16
C LYS A 50 11.87 -13.49 -0.29
N LEU A 51 11.29 -12.30 -0.51
CA LEU A 51 12.01 -11.05 -0.73
C LEU A 51 12.38 -10.33 0.57
N GLN A 52 11.87 -10.77 1.72
CA GLN A 52 12.34 -10.28 3.01
C GLN A 52 13.72 -10.85 3.31
N ASP A 53 14.65 -9.98 3.73
CA ASP A 53 15.99 -10.41 4.06
C ASP A 53 15.99 -11.39 5.25
N GLN A 54 16.77 -12.47 5.14
CA GLN A 54 16.78 -13.56 6.11
C GLN A 54 17.55 -13.19 7.39
N THR A 55 18.53 -12.29 7.29
CA THR A 55 19.41 -11.88 8.39
C THR A 55 18.89 -10.61 9.06
N ASN A 56 18.50 -9.62 8.26
CA ASN A 56 17.92 -8.37 8.72
C ASN A 56 16.48 -8.22 8.19
N LYS A 57 15.52 -8.81 8.91
CA LYS A 57 14.09 -8.81 8.54
C LYS A 57 13.44 -7.44 8.38
N ARG A 58 14.14 -6.33 8.67
CA ARG A 58 13.67 -4.96 8.36
C ARG A 58 13.86 -4.59 6.90
N ASN A 59 14.74 -5.31 6.21
CA ASN A 59 15.11 -5.08 4.82
C ASN A 59 14.33 -5.97 3.86
N ILE A 60 14.08 -5.42 2.68
CA ILE A 60 13.40 -6.07 1.58
C ILE A 60 14.33 -6.00 0.37
N ASN A 61 14.61 -7.16 -0.21
CA ASN A 61 15.42 -7.37 -1.39
C ASN A 61 14.48 -7.50 -2.60
N PRO A 62 14.25 -6.44 -3.39
CA PRO A 62 13.24 -6.47 -4.42
C PRO A 62 13.65 -7.32 -5.62
N ASP A 63 12.70 -8.10 -6.13
CA ASP A 63 12.83 -8.71 -7.45
C ASP A 63 12.57 -7.68 -8.57
N ALA A 64 12.67 -8.09 -9.83
CA ALA A 64 12.51 -7.20 -10.96
C ALA A 64 11.14 -6.48 -10.98
N LYS A 65 10.06 -7.12 -10.53
CA LYS A 65 8.72 -6.51 -10.51
C LYS A 65 8.61 -5.50 -9.38
N LEU A 66 9.02 -5.87 -8.17
CA LEU A 66 8.99 -4.97 -7.02
C LEU A 66 9.96 -3.80 -7.23
N ALA A 67 11.11 -4.02 -7.87
CA ALA A 67 12.08 -2.97 -8.17
C ALA A 67 11.51 -1.88 -9.09
N LYS A 68 10.66 -2.25 -10.07
CA LYS A 68 9.95 -1.27 -10.91
C LYS A 68 9.02 -0.37 -10.10
N VAL A 69 8.30 -0.93 -9.12
CA VAL A 69 7.45 -0.17 -8.20
C VAL A 69 8.28 0.70 -7.25
N LEU A 70 9.41 0.22 -6.77
CA LEU A 70 10.25 0.98 -5.83
C LEU A 70 11.14 2.03 -6.53
N GLY A 71 11.33 1.87 -7.84
CA GLY A 71 12.27 2.64 -8.65
C GLY A 71 13.73 2.34 -8.31
N SER A 72 14.01 1.17 -7.71
CA SER A 72 15.36 0.71 -7.35
C SER A 72 15.37 -0.80 -7.12
N ASN A 73 16.47 -1.45 -7.52
CA ASN A 73 16.75 -2.85 -7.21
C ASN A 73 17.53 -3.02 -5.89
N GLN A 74 17.88 -1.93 -5.22
CA GLN A 74 18.62 -1.99 -3.96
C GLN A 74 17.71 -2.42 -2.82
N SER A 75 18.29 -3.12 -1.85
CA SER A 75 17.62 -3.41 -0.59
C SER A 75 17.14 -2.12 0.07
N ILE A 76 15.88 -2.09 0.51
CA ILE A 76 15.31 -0.98 1.26
C ILE A 76 14.67 -1.45 2.56
N ASP A 77 14.56 -0.54 3.52
CA ASP A 77 13.77 -0.77 4.73
C ASP A 77 12.26 -0.63 4.46
N MET A 78 11.47 -1.12 5.41
CA MET A 78 10.00 -1.07 5.36
C MET A 78 9.42 0.34 5.27
N PHE A 79 10.05 1.38 5.86
CA PHE A 79 9.54 2.76 5.80
C PHE A 79 9.75 3.38 4.42
N LYS A 80 10.91 3.14 3.82
CA LYS A 80 11.15 3.52 2.42
C LYS A 80 10.19 2.79 1.50
N MET A 81 9.92 1.51 1.75
CA MET A 81 8.98 0.74 0.94
C MET A 81 7.58 1.39 0.95
N THR A 82 7.02 1.68 2.13
CA THR A 82 5.68 2.31 2.22
C THR A 82 5.65 3.68 1.56
N SER A 83 6.71 4.49 1.71
CA SER A 83 6.85 5.79 1.03
C SER A 83 6.86 5.65 -0.50
N LYS A 84 7.57 4.64 -1.04
CA LYS A 84 7.61 4.38 -2.49
C LYS A 84 6.26 3.91 -3.01
N ILE A 85 5.61 2.96 -2.33
CA ILE A 85 4.28 2.47 -2.70
C ILE A 85 3.25 3.60 -2.74
N ALA A 86 3.29 4.53 -1.78
CA ALA A 86 2.35 5.65 -1.73
C ALA A 86 2.35 6.52 -3.00
N LYS A 87 3.47 6.59 -3.74
CA LYS A 87 3.57 7.32 -5.01
C LYS A 87 2.78 6.67 -6.16
N HIS A 88 2.42 5.40 -6.00
CA HIS A 88 1.63 4.63 -6.96
C HIS A 88 0.14 4.65 -6.64
N LEU A 89 -0.27 5.38 -5.61
CA LEU A 89 -1.65 5.47 -5.15
C LEU A 89 -2.19 6.86 -5.44
N LYS A 90 -3.33 6.91 -6.13
CA LYS A 90 -4.09 8.14 -6.34
C LYS A 90 -5.43 8.02 -5.66
N GLU A 91 -5.82 9.02 -4.88
CA GLU A 91 -7.21 9.09 -4.46
C GLU A 91 -8.07 9.29 -5.72
N PRO A 92 -9.20 8.60 -5.87
CA PRO A 92 -10.15 8.94 -6.92
C PRO A 92 -10.52 10.41 -6.72
N GLU A 93 -10.42 11.21 -7.79
CA GLU A 93 -10.86 12.60 -7.81
C GLU A 93 -12.27 12.66 -7.20
N MET A 94 -12.35 13.15 -5.97
CA MET A 94 -13.62 13.49 -5.36
C MET A 94 -14.04 14.78 -6.04
N SER A 95 -14.79 14.65 -7.14
CA SER A 95 -15.50 15.79 -7.72
C SER A 95 -16.34 16.44 -6.61
N GLY A 96 -15.89 17.60 -6.13
CA GLY A 96 -16.61 18.43 -5.16
C GLY A 96 -15.88 18.67 -3.84
N SER A 97 -15.04 19.71 -3.80
CA SER A 97 -15.26 20.88 -2.93
C SER A 97 -14.13 21.88 -3.15
N LYS A 98 -14.41 22.81 -4.07
CA LYS A 98 -13.88 24.17 -3.99
C LYS A 98 -14.43 24.76 -2.68
N HIS A 99 -13.58 25.24 -1.78
CA HIS A 99 -13.81 26.38 -0.89
C HIS A 99 -12.44 26.94 -0.50
#